data_AF-A0A1I7XCG0-F1
#
_entry.id   AF-A0A1I7XCG0-F1
#
_cell.length_a   1.000
_cell.length_b   1.000
_cell.length_c   1.000
_cell.angle_alpha   90.00
_cell.angle_beta   90.00
_cell.angle_gamma   90.00
#
_symmetry.space_group_name_H-M   'P 1'
#
loop_
_entity.id
_entity.type
_entity.pdbx_description
1 polymer ?
#
loop_
_entity_poly.entity_id
_entity_poly.type
_entity_poly.pdbx_seq_one_letter_code
_entity_poly.pdbx_strand_id
1 'polypeptide(L)'
;MREIRNFIRDAYSINNELTAPALCKKIENELGYEVKLTMLKKLRRELGFVYKSTKYSHLIRPTNKEKRIQFCTRMNHLLTAYSLMKPPSVRFEHEDLLCTERSVIS
;
A
#
# COMPACT_ATOMS: atom_id res chain seq x y z
N MET A 1 -4.79 -7.44 29.73
CA MET A 1 -5.45 -7.38 28.40
C MET A 1 -5.45 -5.99 27.74
N ARG A 2 -5.71 -4.89 28.46
CA ARG A 2 -5.66 -3.54 27.88
C ARG A 2 -4.26 -3.14 27.40
N GLU A 3 -3.23 -3.49 28.17
CA GLU A 3 -1.82 -3.25 27.84
C GLU A 3 -1.39 -3.91 26.53
N ILE A 4 -1.69 -5.21 26.36
CA ILE A 4 -1.41 -5.94 25.10
C ILE A 4 -2.08 -5.25 23.91
N ARG A 5 -3.32 -4.77 24.04
CA ARG A 5 -4.01 -4.05 22.95
C ARG A 5 -3.35 -2.72 22.59
N ASN A 6 -2.90 -1.97 23.59
CA ASN A 6 -2.16 -0.72 23.36
C ASN A 6 -0.82 -1.00 22.69
N PHE A 7 -0.08 -1.99 23.19
CA PHE A 7 1.18 -2.42 22.60
C PHE A 7 1.03 -2.82 21.13
N ILE A 8 -0.03 -3.58 20.80
CA ILE A 8 -0.33 -3.96 19.42
C ILE A 8 -0.54 -2.71 18.54
N ARG A 9 -1.27 -1.70 19.03
CA ARG A 9 -1.51 -0.45 18.29
C ARG A 9 -0.21 0.30 18.04
N ASP A 10 0.61 0.46 19.07
CA ASP A 10 1.87 1.20 18.99
C ASP A 10 2.85 0.50 18.04
N ALA A 11 2.95 -0.83 18.14
CA ALA A 11 3.78 -1.63 17.25
C ALA A 11 3.39 -1.50 15.77
N TYR A 12 2.09 -1.50 15.45
CA TYR A 12 1.62 -1.30 14.08
C TYR A 12 1.70 0.15 13.59
N SER A 13 1.68 1.12 14.50
CA SER A 13 1.90 2.53 14.13
C SER A 13 3.33 2.77 13.64
N ILE A 14 4.30 2.01 14.16
CA ILE A 14 5.70 2.12 13.76
C ILE A 14 5.99 1.27 12.52
N ASN A 15 5.48 0.02 12.49
CA ASN A 15 5.70 -0.91 11.39
C ASN A 15 4.43 -1.70 11.06
N ASN A 16 3.79 -1.34 9.95
CA ASN A 16 2.56 -1.98 9.48
C ASN A 16 2.78 -3.38 8.88
N GLU A 17 4.02 -3.75 8.57
CA GLU A 17 4.39 -5.06 8.00
C GLU A 17 4.68 -6.12 9.07
N LEU A 18 4.52 -5.78 10.35
CA LEU A 18 4.86 -6.68 11.44
C LEU A 18 4.04 -7.98 11.38
N THR A 19 4.74 -9.10 11.32
CA THR A 19 4.14 -10.43 11.26
C THR A 19 3.65 -10.85 12.65
N ALA A 20 2.59 -11.69 12.69
CA ALA A 20 2.04 -12.17 13.97
C ALA A 20 3.09 -12.91 14.84
N PRO A 21 3.95 -13.79 14.30
CA PRO A 21 4.99 -14.44 15.11
C PRO A 21 6.01 -13.45 15.67
N ALA A 22 6.43 -12.46 14.87
CA ALA A 22 7.37 -11.43 15.33
C ALA A 22 6.76 -10.58 16.45
N LEU A 23 5.47 -10.24 16.33
CA LEU A 23 4.76 -9.51 17.37
C LEU A 23 4.59 -10.33 18.66
N CYS A 24 4.34 -11.65 18.59
CA CYS A 24 4.35 -12.51 19.77
C CYS A 24 5.69 -12.44 20.51
N LYS A 25 6.81 -12.57 19.79
CA LYS A 25 8.16 -12.48 20.39
C LYS A 25 8.42 -11.11 21.02
N LYS A 26 7.95 -10.03 20.40
CA LYS A 26 8.07 -8.68 20.98
C LYS A 26 7.26 -8.52 22.26
N ILE A 27 6.03 -9.02 22.29
CA ILE A 27 5.20 -8.97 23.49
C ILE A 27 5.83 -9.78 24.62
N GLU A 28 6.38 -10.95 24.32
CA GLU A 28 7.08 -11.79 25.28
C GLU A 28 8.34 -11.09 25.82
N ASN A 29 9.16 -10.51 24.94
CA ASN A 29 10.40 -9.85 25.34
C ASN A 29 10.19 -8.53 26.10
N GLU A 30 9.22 -7.71 25.70
CA GLU A 30 9.02 -6.36 26.23
C GLU A 30 8.04 -6.32 27.41
N LEU A 31 7.04 -7.21 27.42
CA LEU A 31 6.00 -7.24 28.46
C LEU A 31 6.03 -8.51 29.31
N GLY A 32 6.85 -9.50 28.98
CA GLY A 32 6.95 -10.76 29.74
C GLY A 32 5.74 -11.69 29.60
N TYR A 33 4.84 -11.43 28.63
CA TYR A 33 3.63 -12.25 28.44
C TYR A 33 3.78 -13.22 27.27
N GLU A 34 3.51 -14.50 27.52
CA GLU A 34 3.37 -15.50 26.46
C GLU A 34 1.98 -15.37 25.80
N VAL A 35 1.95 -14.96 24.53
CA VAL A 35 0.72 -14.80 23.77
C VAL A 35 0.62 -15.83 22.66
N LYS A 36 -0.42 -16.69 22.74
CA LYS A 36 -0.73 -17.65 21.67
C LYS A 36 -1.08 -16.93 20.37
N LEU A 37 -0.59 -17.48 19.27
CA LEU A 37 -0.76 -16.89 17.93
C LEU A 37 -2.24 -16.75 17.52
N THR A 38 -3.10 -17.68 17.95
CA THR A 38 -4.55 -17.66 17.71
C THR A 38 -5.21 -16.49 18.42
N MET A 39 -4.85 -16.24 19.67
CA MET A 39 -5.31 -15.09 20.45
C MET A 39 -4.84 -13.78 19.81
N LEU A 40 -3.58 -13.69 19.40
CA LEU A 40 -3.05 -12.50 18.73
C LEU A 40 -3.78 -12.20 17.42
N LYS A 41 -4.07 -13.23 16.61
CA LYS A 41 -4.87 -13.10 15.38
C LYS A 41 -6.27 -12.58 15.67
N LYS A 42 -6.91 -13.03 16.75
CA LYS A 42 -8.23 -12.54 17.17
C LYS A 42 -8.15 -11.07 17.58
N LEU A 43 -7.19 -10.70 18.43
CA LEU A 43 -6.97 -9.32 18.86
C LEU A 43 -6.68 -8.37 17.69
N ARG A 44 -5.87 -8.80 16.69
CA ARG A 44 -5.63 -8.01 15.48
C ARG A 44 -6.93 -7.68 14.75
N ARG A 45 -7.83 -8.66 14.59
CA ARG A 45 -9.13 -8.47 13.93
C ARG A 45 -10.03 -7.53 14.74
N GLU A 46 -10.11 -7.71 16.06
CA GLU A 46 -10.89 -6.83 16.95
C GLU A 46 -10.41 -5.38 16.90
N LEU A 47 -9.10 -5.16 16.70
CA LEU A 47 -8.50 -3.84 16.54
C LEU A 47 -8.60 -3.27 15.11
N GLY A 48 -9.21 -4.00 14.17
CA GLY A 48 -9.39 -3.57 12.78
C GLY A 48 -8.18 -3.83 11.87
N PHE A 49 -7.14 -4.53 12.34
CA PHE A 49 -6.00 -4.90 11.50
C PHE A 49 -6.35 -6.09 10.62
N VAL A 50 -6.39 -5.86 9.31
CA VAL A 50 -6.67 -6.87 8.29
C VAL A 50 -5.38 -7.24 7.56
N TYR A 51 -5.15 -8.53 7.37
CA TYR A 51 -4.07 -9.01 6.51
C TYR A 51 -4.42 -8.70 5.04
N LYS A 52 -3.51 -8.04 4.34
CA LYS A 52 -3.55 -7.89 2.89
C LYS A 52 -2.39 -8.66 2.28
N SER A 53 -2.60 -9.27 1.12
CA SER A 53 -1.50 -9.91 0.40
C SER A 53 -0.46 -8.85 0.01
N THR A 54 0.80 -9.22 0.17
CA THR A 54 1.91 -8.38 -0.30
C THR A 54 1.83 -8.30 -1.82
N LYS A 55 1.72 -7.07 -2.34
CA LYS A 55 1.86 -6.83 -3.79
C LYS A 55 3.34 -6.60 -4.07
N TYR A 56 3.90 -7.38 -4.98
CA TYR A 56 5.24 -7.15 -5.49
C TYR A 56 5.17 -6.17 -6.65
N SER A 57 6.05 -5.17 -6.64
CA SER A 57 6.23 -4.25 -7.76
C SER A 57 7.69 -4.28 -8.22
N HIS A 58 7.94 -3.96 -9.49
CA HIS A 58 9.31 -3.82 -9.97
C HIS A 58 10.04 -2.72 -9.21
N LEU A 59 11.28 -3.01 -8.82
CA LEU A 59 12.14 -2.03 -8.16
C LEU A 59 12.43 -0.88 -9.13
N ILE A 60 12.07 0.34 -8.74
CA ILE A 60 12.38 1.54 -9.52
C ILE A 60 13.76 2.03 -9.08
N ARG A 61 14.72 2.05 -10.03
CA ARG A 61 16.04 2.65 -9.78
C ARG A 61 15.88 4.13 -9.42
N PRO A 62 16.65 4.68 -8.45
CA PRO A 62 16.55 6.08 -8.05
C PRO A 62 16.61 7.07 -9.24
N THR A 63 17.49 6.81 -10.21
CA THR A 63 17.63 7.59 -11.44
C THR A 63 16.34 7.67 -12.27
N ASN A 64 15.52 6.61 -12.24
CA ASN A 64 14.28 6.53 -13.01
C ASN A 64 13.08 7.09 -12.23
N LYS A 65 13.21 7.26 -10.90
CA LYS A 65 12.13 7.77 -10.03
C LYS A 65 11.72 9.18 -10.46
N GLU A 66 12.69 10.07 -10.64
CA GLU A 66 12.44 11.46 -10.99
C GLU A 66 11.73 11.60 -12.34
N LYS A 67 12.22 10.89 -13.37
CA LYS A 67 11.61 10.88 -14.70
C LYS A 67 10.17 10.37 -14.67
N ARG A 68 9.87 9.34 -13.86
CA ARG A 68 8.51 8.81 -13.69
C ARG A 68 7.59 9.82 -13.01
N ILE A 69 8.06 10.53 -11.99
CA ILE A 69 7.28 11.58 -11.31
C ILE A 69 6.97 12.71 -12.30
N GLN A 70 7.97 13.21 -13.02
CA GLN A 70 7.78 14.27 -14.00
C GLN A 70 6.77 13.89 -15.10
N PHE A 71 6.86 12.66 -15.60
CA PHE A 71 5.89 12.13 -16.56
C PHE A 71 4.48 12.11 -15.99
N CYS A 72 4.27 11.50 -14.81
CA CYS A 72 2.96 11.42 -14.17
C CYS A 72 2.37 12.80 -13.87
N THR A 73 3.18 13.74 -13.37
CA THR A 73 2.77 15.12 -13.11
C THR A 73 2.30 15.81 -14.39
N ARG A 74 3.08 15.70 -15.47
CA ARG A 74 2.69 16.23 -16.79
C ARG A 74 1.36 15.65 -17.28
N MET A 75 1.18 14.33 -17.18
CA MET A 75 -0.06 13.67 -17.59
C MET A 75 -1.25 14.13 -16.75
N ASN A 76 -1.10 14.27 -15.44
CA ASN A 76 -2.15 14.78 -14.56
C ASN A 76 -2.58 16.21 -14.93
N HIS A 77 -1.62 17.09 -15.24
CA HIS A 77 -1.95 18.45 -15.69
C HIS A 77 -2.75 18.44 -17.00
N LEU A 78 -2.38 17.59 -17.95
CA LEU A 78 -3.10 17.45 -19.22
C LEU A 78 -4.51 16.89 -19.04
N LEU A 79 -4.67 15.85 -18.21
CA LEU A 79 -5.99 15.28 -17.88
C LEU A 79 -6.90 16.28 -17.17
N THR A 80 -6.32 17.09 -16.27
CA THR A 80 -7.05 18.15 -15.57
C THR A 80 -7.49 19.23 -16.56
N ALA A 81 -6.60 19.72 -17.42
CA ALA A 81 -6.92 20.69 -18.46
C ALA A 81 -8.02 20.17 -19.41
N TYR A 82 -7.92 18.91 -19.85
CA TYR A 82 -8.93 18.27 -20.69
C TYR A 82 -10.29 18.13 -19.99
N SER A 83 -10.29 17.81 -18.69
CA SER A 83 -11.52 17.70 -17.89
C SER A 83 -12.22 19.05 -17.73
N LEU A 84 -11.46 20.14 -17.61
CA LEU A 84 -11.97 21.52 -17.56
C LEU A 84 -12.40 22.06 -18.92
N MET A 85 -11.87 21.48 -20.01
CA MET A 85 -12.19 21.83 -21.38
C MET A 85 -13.33 21.01 -21.98
N LYS A 86 -13.95 20.05 -21.27
CA LYS A 86 -15.06 19.26 -21.83
C LYS A 86 -16.26 20.16 -22.17
N PRO A 87 -16.63 20.36 -23.46
CA PRO A 87 -17.97 20.79 -23.78
C PRO A 87 -18.96 19.67 -23.42
N PRO A 88 -20.23 19.99 -23.12
CA PRO A 88 -21.19 19.01 -22.64
C PRO A 88 -21.73 18.14 -23.79
N SER A 89 -20.92 17.23 -24.36
CA SER A 89 -21.39 16.02 -25.08
C SER A 89 -20.29 15.35 -25.91
N VAL A 90 -19.46 14.46 -25.34
CA VAL A 90 -18.88 13.35 -26.12
C VAL A 90 -18.65 12.16 -25.16
N ARG A 91 -19.34 11.05 -25.39
CA ARG A 91 -19.05 9.75 -24.76
C ARG A 91 -17.81 9.17 -25.43
N PHE A 92 -16.80 8.80 -24.66
CA PHE A 92 -15.63 8.08 -25.16
C PHE A 92 -15.79 6.59 -24.84
N GLU A 93 -15.83 5.76 -25.88
CA GLU A 93 -15.73 4.30 -25.81
C GLU A 93 -14.30 3.89 -25.38
N HIS A 94 -14.20 2.74 -24.73
CA HIS A 94 -13.15 2.39 -23.76
C HIS A 94 -11.85 1.81 -24.37
N GLU A 95 -11.59 1.96 -25.67
CA GLU A 95 -10.60 1.10 -26.37
C GLU A 95 -9.20 1.69 -26.62
N ASP A 96 -8.95 2.99 -26.44
CA ASP A 96 -7.68 3.57 -26.92
C ASP A 96 -6.47 3.50 -25.95
N LEU A 97 -6.55 2.72 -24.86
CA LEU A 97 -5.46 2.61 -23.87
C LEU A 97 -4.56 1.37 -24.05
N LEU A 98 -4.76 0.57 -25.09
CA LEU A 98 -3.94 -0.62 -25.40
C LEU A 98 -3.07 -0.42 -26.65
N CYS A 99 -2.23 0.62 -26.70
CA CYS A 99 -1.18 0.66 -27.72
C CYS A 99 0.02 1.51 -27.31
N THR A 100 0.82 1.04 -26.34
CA THR A 100 2.21 1.55 -26.18
C THR A 100 3.16 0.54 -25.51
N GLU A 101 2.90 -0.77 -25.60
CA GLU A 101 3.85 -1.82 -25.16
C GLU A 101 4.64 -2.46 -26.32
N ARG A 102 4.78 -1.77 -27.46
CA ARG A 102 5.61 -2.24 -28.58
C ARG A 102 6.62 -1.19 -29.02
N SER A 103 7.69 -1.03 -28.25
CA SER A 103 9.02 -0.68 -28.74
C SER A 103 9.97 -0.58 -27.56
N VAL A 104 11.24 -0.92 -27.77
CA VAL A 104 12.36 -0.94 -26.80
C VAL A 104 12.51 -2.24 -26.01
N ILE A 105 12.61 -3.36 -26.74
CA ILE A 105 13.64 -4.38 -26.48
C ILE A 105 14.42 -4.59 -27.78
N SER A 106 15.64 -4.08 -27.82
CA SER A 106 16.78 -4.55 -28.63
C SER A 106 18.04 -4.20 -27.88
#